data_AF-A0A9D1U989-F1
#
_entry.id   AF-A0A9D1U989-F1
#
_cell.length_a   1.000
_cell.length_b   1.000
_cell.length_c   1.000
_cell.angle_alpha   90.00
_cell.angle_beta   90.00
_cell.angle_gamma   90.00
#
_symmetry.space_group_name_H-M   'P 1'
#
loop_
_entity.id
_entity.type
_entity.pdbx_description
1 polymer ?
#
loop_
_entity_poly.entity_id
_entity_poly.type
_entity_poly.pdbx_seq_one_letter_code
_entity_poly.pdbx_strand_id
1 'polypeptide(L)' 'MPRFIPTRSGAGIPAIQDTAKKRIAAAFFIDKNAPEAAENMLKVCCDALNSVAPTAPTPKAARERFGK' A
#
# COMPACT_ATOMS: atom_id res chain seq x y z
N MET A 1 -3.78 -9.64 -2.42
CA MET A 1 -4.24 -8.28 -2.09
C MET A 1 -3.04 -7.34 -2.18
N PRO A 2 -3.17 -6.15 -2.79
CA PRO A 2 -2.09 -5.16 -2.86
C PRO A 2 -1.65 -4.76 -1.45
N ARG A 3 -0.35 -4.55 -1.26
CA ARG A 3 0.21 -4.22 0.05
C ARG A 3 -0.14 -2.80 0.46
N PHE A 4 -0.06 -1.88 -0.49
CA PHE A 4 -0.37 -0.47 -0.28
C PHE A 4 -1.71 -0.14 -0.91
N ILE A 5 -2.61 0.47 -0.13
CA ILE A 5 -3.94 0.86 -0.61
C ILE A 5 -4.19 2.35 -0.38
N PRO A 6 -4.91 3.02 -1.29
CA PRO A 6 -5.36 4.39 -1.07
C PRO A 6 -6.42 4.41 0.05
N THR A 7 -6.31 5.37 0.97
CA THR A 7 -7.21 5.56 2.11
C THR A 7 -7.34 7.05 2.47
N ARG A 8 -8.14 7.36 3.48
CA ARG A 8 -8.13 8.66 4.16
C ARG A 8 -7.71 8.49 5.61
N SER A 9 -6.82 9.37 6.08
CA SER A 9 -6.48 9.46 7.50
C SER A 9 -7.69 9.94 8.32
N GLY A 10 -7.63 9.81 9.65
CA GLY A 10 -8.71 10.24 10.55
C GLY A 10 -9.08 11.73 10.45
N ALA A 11 -8.19 12.56 9.91
CA ALA A 11 -8.43 13.96 9.61
C ALA A 11 -9.00 14.22 8.19
N GLY A 12 -9.38 13.17 7.45
CA GLY A 12 -9.89 13.27 6.08
C GLY A 12 -8.84 13.49 4.99
N ILE A 13 -7.55 13.46 5.35
CA ILE A 13 -6.42 13.69 4.45
C ILE A 13 -6.18 12.45 3.58
N PRO A 14 -6.05 12.57 2.25
CA PRO A 14 -5.70 11.45 1.37
C PRO A 14 -4.37 10.83 1.78
N ALA A 15 -4.34 9.51 1.88
CA ALA A 15 -3.19 8.78 2.38
C ALA A 15 -3.06 7.42 1.71
N ILE A 16 -1.90 6.79 1.89
CA ILE A 16 -1.64 5.40 1.50
C ILE A 16 -1.42 4.59 2.77
N GLN A 17 -2.15 3.48 2.92
CA GLN A 17 -2.03 2.56 4.04
C GLN A 17 -1.19 1.34 3.64
N ASP A 18 -0.20 0.98 4.47
CA ASP A 18 0.48 -0.31 4.41
C ASP A 18 -0.38 -1.34 5.15
N THR A 19 -1.01 -2.23 4.41
CA THR A 19 -1.87 -3.29 4.97
C THR A 19 -1.08 -4.35 5.73
N ALA A 20 0.21 -4.54 5.42
CA ALA A 20 1.07 -5.49 6.13
C ALA A 20 1.44 -4.99 7.54
N LYS A 21 1.67 -3.68 7.68
CA LYS A 21 2.03 -3.04 8.96
C LYS A 21 0.86 -2.37 9.68
N LYS A 22 -0.32 -2.30 9.05
CA LYS A 22 -1.53 -1.59 9.52
C LYS A 22 -1.25 -0.14 9.91
N ARG A 23 -0.44 0.58 9.13
CA ARG A 23 -0.04 1.99 9.38
C ARG A 23 -0.17 2.83 8.12
N ILE A 24 -0.25 4.15 8.30
CA ILE A 24 -0.14 5.12 7.19
C ILE A 24 1.32 5.14 6.71
N ALA A 25 1.52 4.89 5.42
CA ALA A 25 2.83 4.92 4.78
C ALA A 25 3.14 6.32 4.22
N ALA A 26 2.13 7.01 3.69
CA ALA A 26 2.24 8.36 3.15
C ALA A 26 0.93 9.13 3.33
N ALA A 27 1.00 10.45 3.48
CA ALA A 27 -0.13 11.36 3.49
C ALA A 27 0.13 12.50 2.50
N PHE A 28 -0.91 12.95 1.82
CA PHE A 28 -0.83 13.96 0.76
C PHE A 28 -1.61 15.20 1.19
N PHE A 29 -0.94 16.34 1.21
CA PHE A 29 -1.63 17.62 1.38
C PHE A 29 -2.25 18.03 0.06
N ILE A 30 -3.53 18.39 0.12
CA ILE A 30 -4.28 18.83 -1.05
C ILE A 30 -4.12 20.34 -1.19
N ASP A 31 -3.64 20.79 -2.34
CA ASP A 31 -3.79 22.18 -2.75
C ASP A 31 -5.25 22.44 -3.15
N LYS A 32 -5.85 23.50 -2.61
CA LYS A 32 -7.27 23.80 -2.85
C LYS A 32 -7.54 24.26 -4.28
N ASN A 33 -6.55 24.80 -4.98
CA ASN A 33 -6.69 25.26 -6.35
C ASN A 33 -6.45 24.11 -7.36
N ALA A 34 -5.81 23.03 -6.95
CA ALA A 34 -5.53 21.86 -7.79
C ALA A 34 -5.70 20.52 -7.01
N PRO A 35 -6.93 20.15 -6.61
CA PRO A 35 -7.16 18.91 -5.85
C PRO A 35 -6.83 17.63 -6.65
N GLU A 36 -7.01 17.67 -7.96
CA GLU A 36 -6.70 16.57 -8.88
C GLU A 36 -5.22 16.18 -8.89
N ALA A 37 -4.32 17.14 -8.64
CA ALA A 37 -2.88 16.87 -8.59
C ALA A 37 -2.54 15.95 -7.42
N ALA A 38 -3.17 16.14 -6.25
CA ALA A 38 -2.98 15.28 -5.10
C ALA A 38 -3.53 13.87 -5.34
N GLU A 39 -4.66 13.74 -6.05
CA GLU A 39 -5.22 12.44 -6.41
C GLU A 39 -4.36 11.68 -7.42
N ASN A 40 -3.82 12.37 -8.43
CA ASN A 40 -2.89 11.78 -9.38
C ASN A 40 -1.58 11.34 -8.70
N MET A 41 -1.02 12.18 -7.83
CA MET A 41 0.17 11.84 -7.05
C MET A 41 -0.07 10.63 -6.15
N LEU A 42 -1.22 10.57 -5.48
CA LEU A 42 -1.59 9.44 -4.65
C LEU A 42 -1.67 8.14 -5.45
N LYS A 43 -2.26 8.16 -6.66
CA LYS A 43 -2.31 6.99 -7.56
C LYS A 43 -0.91 6.55 -7.97
N VAL A 44 -0.08 7.47 -8.47
CA VAL A 44 1.30 7.17 -8.94
C VAL A 44 2.15 6.61 -7.81
N CYS A 45 2.12 7.23 -6.62
CA CYS A 45 2.86 6.74 -5.47
C CYS A 45 2.34 5.37 -4.99
N CYS A 46 1.03 5.15 -5.00
CA CYS A 46 0.45 3.85 -4.62
C CYS A 46 0.88 2.74 -5.58
N ASP A 47 0.87 3.00 -6.88
CA ASP A 47 1.34 2.05 -7.89
C ASP A 47 2.83 1.74 -7.73
N ALA A 48 3.67 2.78 -7.62
CA ALA A 48 5.10 2.63 -7.42
C ALA A 48 5.43 1.82 -6.16
N LEU A 49 4.73 2.09 -5.05
CA LEU A 49 4.90 1.34 -3.80
C LEU A 49 4.50 -0.14 -3.94
N ASN A 50 3.45 -0.44 -4.71
CA ASN A 50 3.07 -1.83 -4.98
C ASN A 50 3.99 -2.52 -5.99
N SER A 51 4.59 -1.79 -6.92
CA SER A 51 5.54 -2.33 -7.91
C SER A 51 6.84 -2.82 -7.26
N VAL A 52 7.32 -2.11 -6.22
CA VAL A 52 8.52 -2.50 -5.45
C VAL A 52 8.19 -3.34 -4.22
N ALA A 53 6.91 -3.46 -3.85
CA ALA A 53 6.51 -4.30 -2.75
C ALA A 53 6.87 -5.75 -3.11
N PRO A 54 7.66 -6.47 -2.29
CA PRO A 54 7.81 -7.90 -2.49
C PRO A 54 6.40 -8.50 -2.42
N THR A 55 5.97 -9.11 -3.54
CA THR A 55 4.83 -10.02 -3.52
C THR A 55 5.11 -11.01 -2.41
N ALA A 56 4.12 -11.26 -1.55
CA ALA A 56 4.27 -12.06 -0.34
C ALA A 56 5.15 -13.29 -0.62
N PRO A 57 6.06 -13.69 0.30
CA PRO A 57 6.89 -14.85 0.08
C PRO A 57 5.98 -16.00 -0.34
N THR A 58 6.30 -16.62 -1.47
CA THR A 58 5.71 -17.88 -1.89
C THR A 58 5.63 -18.77 -0.65
N PRO A 59 4.46 -19.35 -0.32
CA PRO A 59 4.40 -20.33 0.76
C PRO A 59 5.46 -21.39 0.44
N LYS A 60 6.40 -21.60 1.37
CA LYS A 60 7.43 -22.64 1.23
C LYS A 60 6.70 -23.95 0.90
N ALA A 61 6.84 -24.42 -0.33
CA ALA A 61 6.57 -25.80 -0.65
C ALA A 61 7.57 -26.67 0.15
N ALA A 62 7.12 -27.87 0.51
CA ALA A 62 7.83 -28.95 1.20
C ALA A 62 7.93 -28.86 2.73
N ARG A 63 6.95 -29.48 3.38
CA ARG A 63 7.27 -30.48 4.42
C ARG A 63 6.62 -31.81 4.06
N GLU A 64 7.06 -32.41 2.96
CA GLU A 64 7.08 -33.87 2.87
C GLU A 64 8.25 -34.36 3.71
N ARG A 65 7.97 -34.88 4.90
CA ARG A 65 8.75 -35.98 5.46
C ARG A 65 7.78 -36.95 6.13
N PHE A 66 7.51 -38.01 5.38
CA PHE A 66 7.33 -39.38 5.85
C PHE A 66 7.81 -39.56 7.30
N GLY A 67 6.87 -39.88 8.19
CA GLY A 67 7.12 -40.34 9.55
C GLY A 67 6.55 -41.75 9.67
N LYS A 68 7.47 -42.69 9.90
CA LYS A 68 7.38 -44.15 9.92
C LYS A 68 6.40 -44.72 10.91
#